data_AF-A0A814PFJ1-F1
#
_entry.id   AF-A0A814PFJ1-F1
#
_cell.length_a   1.000
_cell.length_b   1.000
_cell.length_c   1.000
_cell.angle_alpha   90.00
_cell.angle_beta   90.00
_cell.angle_gamma   90.00
#
_symmetry.space_group_name_H-M   'P 1'
#
loop_
_entity.id
_entity.type
_entity.pdbx_description
1 polymer ?
#
loop_
_entity_poly.entity_id
_entity_poly.type
_entity_poly.pdbx_seq_one_letter_code
_entity_poly.pdbx_strand_id
1 'polypeptide(L)'
;MKDMYAYVYTDNFNPFDASKNVLSHSGDSGNQGQVKVTAALQANMAYVVVITTSSQDLMGNFSIQGSGRSRIDFNRICEYL
;
A
#
# COMPACT_ATOMS: atom_id res chain seq x y z
N MET A 1 -3.40 12.99 5.11
CA MET A 1 -4.71 12.55 4.59
C MET A 1 -5.34 11.67 5.65
N LYS A 2 -6.60 11.91 6.05
CA LYS A 2 -7.31 10.96 6.93
C LYS A 2 -7.84 9.80 6.08
N ASP A 3 -8.11 8.66 6.69
CA ASP A 3 -8.69 7.48 6.04
C ASP A 3 -7.81 6.86 4.94
N MET A 4 -6.49 6.86 5.15
CA MET A 4 -5.52 6.22 4.25
C MET A 4 -5.40 4.72 4.56
N TYR A 5 -5.40 3.91 3.52
CA TYR A 5 -5.19 2.46 3.60
C TYR A 5 -3.99 2.06 2.76
N ALA A 6 -3.26 1.07 3.25
CA ALA A 6 -2.14 0.46 2.54
C ALA A 6 -2.34 -1.05 2.49
N TYR A 7 -2.19 -1.60 1.29
CA TYR A 7 -2.28 -3.03 1.01
C TYR A 7 -0.99 -3.48 0.34
N VAL A 8 -0.50 -4.65 0.73
CA VAL A 8 0.65 -5.32 0.13
C VAL A 8 0.16 -6.61 -0.49
N TYR A 9 0.41 -6.79 -1.79
CA TYR A 9 -0.02 -7.96 -2.56
C TYR A 9 1.19 -8.79 -3.00
N THR A 10 1.00 -10.10 -3.05
CA THR A 10 1.85 -10.99 -3.86
C THR A 10 1.43 -10.86 -5.33
N ASP A 11 2.40 -10.89 -6.24
CA ASP A 11 2.19 -10.89 -7.69
C ASP A 11 1.51 -9.63 -8.24
N ASN A 12 0.17 -9.59 -8.26
CA ASN A 12 -0.61 -8.53 -8.90
C ASN A 12 -1.83 -8.07 -8.08
N PHE A 13 -2.22 -6.81 -8.27
CA PHE A 13 -3.49 -6.26 -7.81
C PHE A 13 -4.60 -6.53 -8.83
N ASN A 14 -5.76 -7.00 -8.37
CA ASN A 14 -6.96 -7.16 -9.18
C ASN A 14 -8.06 -6.19 -8.70
N PRO A 15 -8.44 -5.16 -9.47
CA PRO A 15 -9.46 -4.20 -9.04
C PRO A 15 -10.87 -4.84 -8.93
N PHE A 16 -11.11 -5.96 -9.62
CA PHE A 16 -12.39 -6.69 -9.54
C PHE A 16 -12.48 -7.65 -8.35
N ASP A 17 -11.35 -7.94 -7.70
CA ASP A 17 -11.25 -8.74 -6.49
C ASP A 17 -10.03 -8.29 -5.68
N ALA A 18 -10.19 -7.18 -4.96
CA ALA A 18 -9.13 -6.54 -4.20
C ALA A 18 -8.67 -7.38 -2.99
N SER A 19 -9.38 -8.45 -2.64
CA SER A 19 -9.03 -9.36 -1.55
C SER A 19 -8.02 -10.43 -1.98
N LYS A 20 -7.98 -10.72 -3.29
CA LYS A 20 -7.07 -11.72 -3.85
C LYS A 20 -5.62 -11.28 -3.70
N ASN A 21 -4.76 -12.22 -3.32
CA ASN A 21 -3.31 -12.04 -3.18
C ASN A 21 -2.85 -11.03 -2.11
N VAL A 22 -3.74 -10.54 -1.22
CA VAL A 22 -3.34 -9.66 -0.11
C VAL A 22 -2.47 -10.44 0.87
N LEU A 23 -1.26 -9.95 1.13
CA LEU A 23 -0.34 -10.47 2.14
C LEU A 23 -0.52 -9.76 3.48
N SER A 24 -0.75 -8.45 3.44
CA SER A 24 -0.93 -7.62 4.63
C SER A 24 -1.62 -6.32 4.25
N HIS A 25 -2.38 -5.76 5.17
CA HIS A 25 -2.99 -4.45 5.00
C HIS A 25 -3.13 -3.71 6.32
N SER A 26 -3.31 -2.40 6.24
CA SER A 26 -3.54 -1.54 7.39
C SER A 26 -4.33 -0.32 6.95
N GLY A 27 -5.04 0.30 7.89
CA GLY A 27 -5.77 1.56 7.68
C GLY A 27 -5.51 2.52 8.84
N ASP A 28 -5.46 3.81 8.55
CA ASP A 28 -5.45 4.83 9.61
C ASP A 28 -6.81 4.81 10.33
N SER A 29 -6.81 4.52 11.63
CA SER A 29 -8.01 4.57 12.48
C SER A 29 -8.33 5.98 13.00
N GLY A 30 -7.66 7.02 12.46
CA GLY A 30 -8.23 8.37 12.40
C GLY A 30 -7.45 9.48 13.08
N ASN A 31 -6.16 9.34 13.43
CA ASN A 31 -5.51 10.36 14.27
C ASN A 31 -4.14 10.89 13.85
N GLN A 32 -3.44 10.33 12.85
CA GLN A 32 -2.09 10.82 12.51
C GLN A 32 -1.83 11.05 11.03
N GLY A 33 -2.80 10.76 10.15
CA GLY A 33 -2.64 10.98 8.71
C GLY A 33 -1.53 10.12 8.10
N GLN A 34 -1.25 9.00 8.76
CA GLN A 34 -0.21 8.03 8.43
C GLN A 34 -0.78 6.63 8.61
N VAL A 35 -0.45 5.74 7.68
CA VAL A 35 -0.76 4.32 7.76
C VAL A 35 0.53 3.53 7.80
N LYS A 36 0.61 2.54 8.69
CA LYS A 36 1.75 1.61 8.77
C LYS A 36 1.27 0.20 8.48
N VAL A 37 1.82 -0.40 7.43
CA VAL A 37 1.63 -1.81 7.10
C VAL A 37 2.95 -2.56 7.31
N THR A 38 2.88 -3.76 7.90
CA THR A 38 4.05 -4.62 8.12
C THR A 38 3.81 -5.95 7.43
N ALA A 39 4.77 -6.44 6.66
CA ALA A 39 4.70 -7.72 5.97
C ALA A 39 6.05 -8.44 6.05
N ALA A 40 6.02 -9.76 6.13
CA ALA A 40 7.20 -10.60 6.00
C ALA A 40 7.45 -10.88 4.51
N LEU A 41 8.43 -10.18 3.93
CA LEU A 41 8.75 -10.24 2.51
C LEU A 41 10.07 -10.99 2.27
N GLN A 42 10.14 -11.71 1.16
CA GLN A 42 11.37 -12.36 0.72
C GLN A 42 12.26 -11.35 0.00
N ALA A 43 13.58 -11.45 0.19
CA ALA A 43 14.54 -10.61 -0.53
C ALA A 43 14.55 -10.97 -2.03
N ASN A 44 14.87 -9.99 -2.88
CA ASN A 44 14.94 -10.13 -4.34
C ASN A 44 13.61 -10.51 -5.03
N MET A 45 12.47 -10.28 -4.36
CA MET A 45 11.13 -10.46 -4.91
C MET A 45 10.43 -9.11 -5.08
N ALA A 46 9.55 -9.02 -6.08
CA ALA A 46 8.71 -7.85 -6.30
C ALA A 46 7.33 -8.06 -5.66
N TYR A 47 6.77 -6.98 -5.12
CA TYR A 47 5.44 -6.96 -4.52
C TYR A 47 4.70 -5.70 -4.99
N VAL A 48 3.37 -5.77 -4.98
CA VAL A 48 2.54 -4.60 -5.32
C VAL A 48 2.06 -3.95 -4.04
N VAL A 49 2.28 -2.65 -3.91
CA VAL A 49 1.74 -1.83 -2.82
C VAL A 49 0.66 -0.93 -3.39
N VAL A 50 -0.55 -1.03 -2.86
CA VAL A 50 -1.67 -0.15 -3.20
C VAL A 50 -1.94 0.78 -2.03
N ILE A 51 -1.94 2.07 -2.32
CA ILE A 51 -2.30 3.14 -1.39
C ILE A 51 -3.64 3.70 -1.84
N THR A 52 -4.61 3.78 -0.93
CA THR A 52 -5.97 4.22 -1.26
C THR A 52 -6.65 4.93 -0.07
N THR A 53 -7.86 5.45 -0.29
CA THR A 53 -8.73 6.10 0.69
C THR A 53 -9.99 5.27 0.98
N SER A 54 -10.70 5.58 2.07
CA SER A 54 -12.02 4.99 2.39
C SER A 54 -13.09 5.30 1.34
N SER A 55 -12.97 6.45 0.69
CA SER A 55 -13.96 6.97 -0.27
C SER A 55 -13.30 7.25 -1.62
N GLN A 56 -14.07 7.10 -2.68
CA GLN A 56 -13.67 7.48 -4.03
C GLN A 56 -13.48 9.00 -4.12
N ASP A 57 -12.70 9.45 -5.10
CA ASP A 57 -12.44 10.86 -5.43
C ASP A 57 -11.77 11.71 -4.32
N LEU A 58 -11.31 11.07 -3.24
CA LEU A 58 -10.48 11.72 -2.23
C LEU A 58 -9.05 11.84 -2.73
N MET A 59 -8.67 13.06 -3.11
CA MET A 59 -7.30 13.39 -3.50
C MET A 59 -6.49 13.90 -2.31
N GLY A 60 -5.21 13.55 -2.27
CA GLY A 60 -4.30 14.07 -1.26
C GLY A 60 -2.85 13.69 -1.57
N ASN A 61 -1.94 14.58 -1.21
CA ASN A 61 -0.51 14.29 -1.30
C ASN A 61 -0.11 13.27 -0.22
N PHE A 62 0.71 12.31 -0.61
CA PHE A 62 1.30 11.33 0.30
C PHE A 62 2.75 11.03 -0.10
N SER A 63 3.50 10.45 0.82
CA SER A 63 4.84 9.92 0.58
C SER A 63 4.92 8.51 1.13
N ILE A 64 5.67 7.63 0.46
CA ILE A 64 5.92 6.27 0.92
C ILE A 64 7.33 6.20 1.50
N GLN A 65 7.46 5.58 2.67
CA GLN A 65 8.75 5.26 3.28
C GLN A 65 8.77 3.76 3.61
N GLY A 66 9.85 3.08 3.22
CA GLY A 66 10.05 1.65 3.46
C GLY A 66 11.29 1.41 4.31
N SER A 67 11.18 0.52 5.28
CA SER A 67 12.31 0.07 6.10
C SER A 67 12.28 -1.45 6.25
N GLY A 68 13.43 -2.09 6.13
CA GLY A 68 13.54 -3.55 6.26
C GLY A 68 14.98 -4.02 6.38
N ARG A 69 15.15 -5.34 6.51
CA ARG A 69 16.47 -5.98 6.58
C ARG A 69 17.26 -5.93 5.27
N SER A 70 16.55 -5.89 4.14
CA SER A 70 17.13 -5.76 2.81
C SER A 70 16.75 -4.40 2.22
N ARG A 71 17.50 -3.97 1.19
CA ARG A 71 17.18 -2.76 0.44
C ARG A 71 15.78 -2.86 -0.16
N ILE A 72 15.03 -1.77 -0.08
CA ILE A 72 13.69 -1.62 -0.64
C ILE A 72 13.77 -0.49 -1.64
N ASP A 73 13.39 -0.77 -2.89
CA ASP A 73 13.26 0.23 -3.95
C ASP A 73 11.80 0.27 -4.39
N PHE A 74 11.25 1.48 -4.51
CA PHE A 74 9.87 1.69 -4.95
C PHE A 74 9.85 2.13 -6.41
N ASN A 75 9.09 1.42 -7.23
CA ASN A 75 8.82 1.79 -8.62
C ASN A 75 7.32 2.10 -8.77
N ARG A 76 7.00 3.28 -9.28
CA ARG A 76 5.61 3.67 -9.53
C ARG A 76 5.07 2.88 -10.73
N ILE A 77 3.97 2.15 -10.52
CA ILE A 77 3.33 1.34 -11.58
C ILE A 77 2.22 2.15 -12.27
N CYS A 78 1.37 2.82 -11.50
CA CYS A 78 0.27 3.64 -12.02
C CYS A 78 -0.17 4.71 -11.00
N GLU A 79 -0.97 5.64 -11.49
CA GLU A 79 -1.76 6.59 -10.72
C GLU A 79 -3.18 6.50 -11.24
N TYR A 80 -4.15 6.31 -10.34
CA TYR A 80 -5.56 6.46 -10.69
C TYR A 80 -5.87 7.95 -10.55
N LEU A 81 -6.11 8.61 -11.68
CA LEU A 81 -6.46 10.04 -11.79
C LEU A 81 -7.96 10.22 -11.88
#